data_AF-A0A3B6HYR4-F1
#
_entry.id   AF-A0A3B6HYR4-F1
#
_cell.length_a   1.000
_cell.length_b   1.000
_cell.length_c   1.000
_cell.angle_alpha   90.00
_cell.angle_beta   90.00
_cell.angle_gamma   90.00
#
_symmetry.space_group_name_H-M   'P 1'
#
loop_
_entity.id
_entity.type
_entity.pdbx_description
1 polymer ?
#
loop_
_entity_poly.entity_id
_entity_poly.type
_entity_poly.pdbx_seq_one_letter_code
_entity_poly.pdbx_strand_id
1 'polypeptide(L)'
;MDCSFVKDTFIDATNIVVKRALEGLNDSTLGDPKRRIMLESVSQTLPTQVPEVAKVHAMLVGLIDLSKKLEVGQTEFTKGSERDEHAAAEVELKIKSGHEVSKAAIGDLSNLDKKCAEMEVQEAALKVQLEEATASLQKLELEREQRRQAHNAHQSELKDLVKSLQDTNAGKHTRLAEFEQKTAKLKIEASQLLNSLQNWRAP
;
A
#
# COMPACT_ATOMS: atom_id res chain seq x y z
N MET A 1 -5.57 -72.12 77.10
CA MET A 1 -4.79 -70.92 76.75
C MET A 1 -5.79 -69.85 76.35
N ASP A 2 -5.65 -68.66 76.91
CA ASP A 2 -6.54 -67.54 76.63
C ASP A 2 -6.13 -66.92 75.28
N CYS A 3 -6.92 -67.21 74.23
CA CYS A 3 -6.64 -66.71 72.88
C CYS A 3 -6.77 -65.18 72.76
N SER A 4 -7.28 -64.51 73.80
CA SER A 4 -7.37 -63.05 73.86
C SER A 4 -6.00 -62.37 73.90
N PHE A 5 -5.05 -62.87 74.70
CA PHE A 5 -3.70 -62.28 74.83
C PHE A 5 -2.92 -62.22 73.50
N VAL A 6 -3.04 -63.27 72.69
CA VAL A 6 -2.39 -63.35 71.36
C VAL A 6 -3.03 -62.36 70.40
N LYS A 7 -4.37 -62.25 70.42
CA LYS A 7 -5.12 -61.30 69.60
C LYS A 7 -4.78 -59.85 69.96
N ASP A 8 -4.72 -59.53 71.24
CA ASP A 8 -4.40 -58.18 71.74
C ASP A 8 -2.98 -57.76 71.35
N THR A 9 -2.02 -58.69 71.44
CA THR A 9 -0.63 -58.45 71.01
C THR A 9 -0.53 -58.09 69.52
N PHE A 10 -1.31 -58.75 68.65
CA PHE A 10 -1.35 -58.42 67.21
C PHE A 10 -1.99 -57.07 66.93
N ILE A 11 -3.02 -56.69 67.69
CA ILE A 11 -3.68 -55.39 67.58
C ILE A 11 -2.74 -54.26 68.02
N ASP A 12 -2.02 -54.43 69.13
CA ASP A 12 -1.06 -53.42 69.63
C ASP A 12 0.13 -53.23 68.68
N ALA A 13 0.69 -54.33 68.17
CA ALA A 13 1.77 -54.26 67.18
C ALA A 13 1.29 -53.57 65.88
N THR A 14 0.08 -53.89 65.42
CA THR A 14 -0.55 -53.22 64.27
C THR A 14 -0.70 -51.71 64.50
N ASN A 15 -1.19 -51.32 65.67
CA ASN A 15 -1.37 -49.91 66.02
C ASN A 15 -0.04 -49.14 66.00
N ILE A 16 1.04 -49.72 66.53
CA ILE A 16 2.36 -49.08 66.52
C ILE A 16 2.88 -48.85 65.10
N VAL A 17 2.81 -49.88 64.25
CA VAL A 17 3.34 -49.83 62.88
C VAL A 17 2.52 -48.89 62.01
N VAL A 18 1.18 -48.97 62.07
CA VAL A 18 0.28 -48.10 61.30
C VAL A 18 0.39 -46.65 61.76
N LYS A 19 0.46 -46.37 63.08
CA LYS A 19 0.61 -45.01 63.58
C LYS A 19 1.92 -44.37 63.12
N ARG A 20 3.01 -45.13 63.06
CA ARG A 20 4.29 -44.68 62.49
C ARG A 20 4.19 -44.45 60.98
N ALA A 21 3.47 -45.30 60.24
CA ALA A 21 3.25 -45.16 58.80
C ALA A 21 2.48 -43.86 58.45
N LEU A 22 1.49 -43.53 59.29
CA LEU A 22 0.64 -42.34 59.15
C LEU A 22 1.27 -41.07 59.72
N GLU A 23 2.42 -41.17 60.38
CA GLU A 23 3.04 -40.03 61.07
C GLU A 23 3.46 -38.94 60.06
N GLY A 24 2.87 -37.75 60.20
CA GLY A 24 3.09 -36.64 59.27
C GLY A 24 2.44 -36.80 57.90
N LEU A 25 1.55 -37.78 57.72
CA LEU A 25 0.69 -37.89 56.54
C LEU A 25 -0.48 -36.91 56.67
N ASN A 26 -0.78 -36.20 55.60
CA ASN A 26 -1.88 -35.25 55.47
C ASN A 26 -2.24 -35.08 53.98
N ASP A 27 -3.24 -34.25 53.70
CA ASP A 27 -3.78 -34.05 52.35
C ASP A 27 -2.71 -33.61 51.34
N SER A 28 -1.70 -32.83 51.77
CA SER A 28 -0.64 -32.33 50.91
C SER A 28 0.56 -33.28 50.73
N THR A 29 0.70 -34.29 51.58
CA THR A 29 1.79 -35.28 51.52
C THR A 29 1.33 -36.65 51.03
N LEU A 30 0.02 -36.87 50.91
CA LEU A 30 -0.56 -38.15 50.49
C LEU A 30 -0.13 -38.55 49.07
N GLY A 31 0.09 -37.59 48.17
CA GLY A 31 0.58 -37.84 46.81
C GLY A 31 2.09 -38.06 46.71
N ASP A 32 2.86 -38.02 47.80
CA ASP A 32 4.32 -38.25 47.78
C ASP A 32 4.63 -39.74 47.54
N PRO A 33 5.40 -40.08 46.48
CA PRO A 33 5.79 -41.45 46.19
C PRO A 33 6.50 -42.15 47.37
N LYS A 34 7.28 -41.42 48.15
CA LYS A 34 8.01 -41.98 49.31
C LYS A 34 7.04 -42.37 50.43
N ARG A 35 5.99 -41.56 50.64
CA ARG A 35 4.92 -41.86 51.62
C ARG A 35 4.10 -43.05 51.17
N ARG A 36 3.76 -43.14 49.87
CA ARG A 36 3.07 -44.29 49.29
C ARG A 36 3.82 -45.60 49.52
N ILE A 37 5.13 -45.63 49.22
CA ILE A 37 5.97 -46.83 49.38
C ILE A 37 5.97 -47.29 50.85
N MET A 38 6.02 -46.35 51.79
CA MET A 38 5.96 -46.65 53.22
C MET A 38 4.60 -47.24 53.64
N LEU A 39 3.49 -46.72 53.11
CA LEU A 39 2.15 -47.29 53.33
C LEU A 39 2.02 -48.69 52.72
N GLU A 40 2.51 -48.90 51.50
CA GLU A 40 2.51 -50.21 50.83
C GLU A 40 3.29 -51.26 51.61
N SER A 41 4.47 -50.90 52.11
CA SER A 41 5.31 -51.77 52.95
C SER A 41 4.58 -52.17 54.24
N VAL A 42 3.93 -51.22 54.91
CA VAL A 42 3.17 -51.53 56.13
C VAL A 42 1.97 -52.41 55.83
N SER A 43 1.22 -52.15 54.75
CA SER A 43 0.08 -52.98 54.32
C SER A 43 0.46 -54.46 54.20
N GLN A 44 1.60 -54.74 53.56
CA GLN A 44 2.06 -56.10 53.29
C GLN A 44 2.45 -56.88 54.55
N THR A 45 2.72 -56.19 55.66
CA THR A 45 3.18 -56.79 56.93
C THR A 45 2.04 -57.06 57.92
N LEU A 46 0.81 -56.63 57.62
CA LEU A 46 -0.31 -56.75 58.56
C LEU A 46 -0.90 -58.18 58.59
N PRO A 47 -1.13 -58.76 59.78
CA PRO A 47 -1.73 -60.09 59.93
C PRO A 47 -3.26 -60.05 59.73
N THR A 48 -3.70 -60.23 58.47
CA THR A 48 -5.11 -60.14 58.05
C THR A 48 -6.01 -61.26 58.57
N GLN A 49 -5.46 -62.27 59.24
CA GLN A 49 -6.22 -63.34 59.88
C GLN A 49 -6.98 -62.87 61.13
N VAL A 50 -6.60 -61.71 61.71
CA VAL A 50 -7.33 -61.04 62.79
C VAL A 50 -8.37 -60.09 62.19
N PRO A 51 -9.68 -60.27 62.45
CA PRO A 51 -10.74 -59.48 61.80
C PRO A 51 -10.61 -57.96 61.99
N GLU A 52 -10.14 -57.50 63.14
CA GLU A 52 -9.91 -56.08 63.43
C GLU A 52 -8.74 -55.51 62.60
N VAL A 53 -7.66 -56.27 62.45
CA VAL A 53 -6.50 -55.90 61.63
C VAL A 53 -6.85 -55.91 60.14
N ALA A 54 -7.71 -56.83 59.70
CA ALA A 54 -8.20 -56.88 58.32
C ALA A 54 -8.96 -55.60 57.93
N LYS A 55 -9.72 -54.99 58.86
CA LYS A 55 -10.40 -53.71 58.62
C LYS A 55 -9.40 -52.56 58.45
N VAL A 56 -8.37 -52.51 59.29
CA VAL A 56 -7.29 -51.50 59.19
C VAL A 56 -6.51 -51.67 57.87
N HIS A 57 -6.21 -52.91 57.49
CA HIS A 57 -5.58 -53.21 56.21
C HIS A 57 -6.42 -52.70 55.02
N ALA A 58 -7.74 -52.93 55.02
CA ALA A 58 -8.62 -52.44 53.96
C ALA A 58 -8.62 -50.91 53.86
N MET A 59 -8.60 -50.20 54.99
CA MET A 59 -8.49 -48.73 55.01
C MET A 59 -7.14 -48.24 54.46
N LEU A 60 -6.05 -48.93 54.82
CA LEU A 60 -4.71 -48.60 54.34
C LEU A 60 -4.59 -48.81 52.81
N VAL A 61 -5.17 -49.88 52.29
CA VAL A 61 -5.26 -50.12 50.83
C VAL A 61 -6.04 -49.01 50.13
N GLY A 62 -7.18 -48.59 50.68
CA GLY A 62 -7.93 -47.44 50.14
C GLY A 62 -7.11 -46.14 50.12
N LEU A 63 -6.29 -45.92 51.15
CA LEU A 63 -5.41 -44.76 51.24
C LEU A 63 -4.26 -44.83 50.23
N ILE A 64 -3.67 -46.01 50.01
CA ILE A 64 -2.65 -46.26 48.98
C ILE A 64 -3.23 -45.98 47.58
N ASP A 65 -4.46 -46.43 47.30
CA ASP A 65 -5.12 -46.19 46.02
C ASP A 65 -5.39 -44.68 45.79
N LEU A 66 -5.80 -43.95 46.83
CA LEU A 66 -5.94 -42.50 46.76
C LEU A 66 -4.60 -41.80 46.52
N SER A 67 -3.55 -42.24 47.23
CA SER A 67 -2.18 -41.76 47.04
C SER A 67 -1.70 -41.93 45.60
N LYS A 68 -1.93 -43.11 44.99
CA LYS A 68 -1.63 -43.37 43.56
C LYS A 68 -2.38 -42.42 42.63
N LYS A 69 -3.68 -42.23 42.84
CA LYS A 69 -4.49 -41.33 42.01
C LYS A 69 -4.03 -39.88 42.13
N LEU A 70 -3.66 -39.43 43.33
CA LEU A 70 -3.14 -38.08 43.56
C LEU A 70 -1.79 -37.86 42.88
N GLU A 71 -0.85 -38.81 42.96
CA GLU A 71 0.45 -38.71 42.29
C GLU A 71 0.31 -38.60 40.76
N VAL A 72 -0.55 -39.45 40.17
CA VAL A 72 -0.85 -39.41 38.73
C VAL A 72 -1.49 -38.08 38.35
N GLY A 73 -2.52 -37.65 39.08
CA GLY A 73 -3.21 -36.39 38.82
C GLY A 73 -2.28 -35.17 38.94
N GLN A 74 -1.40 -35.15 39.94
CA GLN A 74 -0.42 -34.07 40.10
C GLN A 74 0.59 -34.04 38.94
N THR A 75 1.06 -35.20 38.50
CA THR A 75 2.00 -35.30 37.38
C THR A 75 1.35 -34.87 36.07
N GLU A 76 0.10 -35.27 35.83
CA GLU A 76 -0.68 -34.84 34.66
C GLU A 76 -0.96 -33.35 34.68
N PHE A 77 -1.34 -32.80 35.85
CA PHE A 77 -1.57 -31.37 36.03
C PHE A 77 -0.30 -30.56 35.75
N THR A 78 0.86 -30.94 36.32
CA THR A 78 2.12 -30.23 36.07
C THR A 78 2.48 -30.27 34.58
N LYS A 79 2.40 -31.44 33.93
CA LYS A 79 2.66 -31.55 32.49
C LYS A 79 1.64 -30.80 31.62
N GLY A 80 0.40 -30.64 32.10
CA GLY A 80 -0.62 -29.82 31.45
C GLY A 80 -0.29 -28.34 31.58
N SER A 81 -0.01 -27.89 32.80
CA SER A 81 0.35 -26.51 33.12
C SER A 81 1.58 -26.04 32.33
N GLU A 82 2.65 -26.84 32.27
CA GLU A 82 3.85 -26.52 31.49
C GLU A 82 3.56 -26.37 29.99
N ARG A 83 2.65 -27.21 29.46
CA ARG A 83 2.22 -27.10 28.06
C ARG A 83 1.39 -25.85 27.81
N ASP A 84 0.49 -25.52 28.72
CA ASP A 84 -0.36 -24.32 28.63
C ASP A 84 0.49 -23.04 28.75
N GLU A 85 1.46 -23.01 29.65
CA GLU A 85 2.42 -21.91 29.79
C GLU A 85 3.25 -21.73 28.52
N HIS A 86 3.75 -22.82 27.92
CA HIS A 86 4.47 -22.74 26.65
C HIS A 86 3.57 -22.23 25.51
N ALA A 87 2.33 -22.72 25.41
CA ALA A 87 1.39 -22.26 24.39
C ALA A 87 1.05 -20.78 24.58
N ALA A 88 0.85 -20.32 25.82
CA ALA A 88 0.61 -18.92 26.14
C ALA A 88 1.80 -18.03 25.72
N ALA A 89 3.03 -18.45 26.02
CA ALA A 89 4.24 -17.73 25.62
C ALA A 89 4.39 -17.65 24.09
N GLU A 90 4.08 -18.72 23.36
CA GLU A 90 4.11 -18.74 21.89
C GLU A 90 3.07 -17.77 21.30
N VAL A 91 1.86 -17.75 21.85
CA VAL A 91 0.81 -16.80 21.43
C VAL A 91 1.23 -15.36 21.72
N GLU A 92 1.82 -15.09 22.88
CA GLU A 92 2.31 -13.76 23.24
C GLU A 92 3.38 -13.27 22.26
N LEU A 93 4.32 -14.15 21.86
CA LEU A 93 5.32 -13.83 20.84
C LEU A 93 4.69 -13.54 19.47
N LYS A 94 3.70 -14.32 19.05
CA LYS A 94 2.96 -14.08 17.80
C LYS A 94 2.21 -12.74 17.82
N ILE A 95 1.60 -12.38 18.95
CA ILE A 95 0.93 -11.09 19.14
C ILE A 95 1.93 -9.94 19.03
N LYS A 96 3.08 -10.03 19.73
CA LYS A 96 4.14 -9.01 19.67
C LYS A 96 4.67 -8.84 18.24
N SER A 97 4.96 -9.95 17.56
CA SER A 97 5.40 -9.91 16.16
C SER A 97 4.35 -9.31 15.23
N GLY A 98 3.07 -9.67 15.40
CA GLY A 98 1.97 -9.12 14.61
C GLY A 98 1.78 -7.62 14.83
N HIS A 99 1.95 -7.14 16.07
CA HIS A 99 1.89 -5.72 16.40
C HIS A 99 2.97 -4.89 15.68
N GLU A 100 4.22 -5.37 15.66
CA GLU A 100 5.30 -4.67 14.97
C GLU A 100 5.10 -4.62 13.46
N VAL A 101 4.63 -5.72 12.85
CA VAL A 101 4.28 -5.75 11.42
C VAL A 101 3.14 -4.75 11.12
N SER A 102 2.10 -4.73 11.96
CA SER A 102 0.97 -3.80 11.81
C SER A 102 1.43 -2.33 11.90
N LYS A 103 2.30 -2.02 12.87
CA LYS A 103 2.86 -0.68 13.05
C LYS A 103 3.68 -0.22 11.83
N ALA A 104 4.49 -1.12 11.26
CA ALA A 104 5.23 -0.83 10.04
C ALA A 104 4.28 -0.56 8.85
N ALA A 105 3.26 -1.41 8.67
CA ALA A 105 2.27 -1.26 7.60
C ALA A 105 1.48 0.06 7.71
N ILE A 106 1.10 0.47 8.92
CA ILE A 106 0.46 1.78 9.16
C ILE A 106 1.39 2.94 8.76
N GLY A 107 2.68 2.83 9.07
CA GLY A 107 3.69 3.81 8.66
C GLY A 107 3.82 3.92 7.13
N ASP A 108 3.86 2.77 6.44
CA ASP A 108 3.93 2.71 4.98
C ASP A 108 2.68 3.30 4.31
N LEU A 109 1.49 2.97 4.83
CA LEU A 109 0.23 3.54 4.36
C LEU A 109 0.20 5.07 4.53
N SER A 110 0.62 5.58 5.68
CA SER A 110 0.68 7.04 5.89
C SER A 110 1.64 7.74 4.92
N ASN A 111 2.76 7.10 4.57
CA ASN A 111 3.69 7.64 3.59
C ASN A 111 3.11 7.60 2.16
N LEU A 112 2.36 6.55 1.82
CA LEU A 112 1.65 6.46 0.54
C LEU A 112 0.57 7.53 0.44
N ASP A 113 -0.23 7.73 1.48
CA ASP A 113 -1.28 8.76 1.50
C ASP A 113 -0.70 10.16 1.24
N LYS A 114 0.45 10.48 1.85
CA LYS A 114 1.16 11.75 1.59
C LYS A 114 1.58 11.89 0.13
N LYS A 115 2.16 10.83 -0.46
CA LYS A 115 2.55 10.84 -1.87
C LYS A 115 1.35 10.98 -2.81
N CYS A 116 0.23 10.34 -2.50
CA CYS A 116 -1.01 10.48 -3.25
C CYS A 116 -1.48 11.95 -3.22
N ALA A 117 -1.52 12.58 -2.04
CA ALA A 117 -1.91 13.98 -1.92
C ALA A 117 -0.96 14.93 -2.68
N GLU A 118 0.36 14.67 -2.65
CA GLU A 118 1.34 15.43 -3.45
C GLU A 118 1.09 15.28 -4.96
N MET A 119 0.79 14.06 -5.42
CA MET A 119 0.47 13.80 -6.82
C MET A 119 -0.85 14.46 -7.26
N GLU A 120 -1.89 14.45 -6.41
CA GLU A 120 -3.16 15.14 -6.69
C GLU A 120 -2.97 16.65 -6.86
N VAL A 121 -2.15 17.28 -6.02
CA VAL A 121 -1.79 18.70 -6.15
C VAL A 121 -1.04 18.96 -7.45
N GLN A 122 -0.10 18.07 -7.81
CA GLN A 122 0.65 18.19 -9.06
C GLN A 122 -0.25 18.01 -10.29
N GLU A 123 -1.19 17.06 -10.26
CA GLU A 123 -2.17 16.84 -11.32
C GLU A 123 -3.03 18.09 -11.53
N ALA A 124 -3.55 18.68 -10.44
CA ALA A 124 -4.32 19.92 -10.52
C ALA A 124 -3.52 21.07 -11.14
N ALA A 125 -2.25 21.23 -10.75
CA ALA A 125 -1.37 22.25 -11.31
C ALA A 125 -1.10 22.04 -12.82
N LEU A 126 -0.84 20.79 -13.24
CA LEU A 126 -0.64 20.46 -14.65
C LEU A 126 -1.90 20.70 -15.49
N LYS A 127 -3.08 20.44 -14.92
CA LYS A 127 -4.35 20.70 -15.59
C LYS A 127 -4.53 22.19 -15.89
N VAL A 128 -4.22 23.07 -14.92
CA VAL A 128 -4.26 24.53 -15.13
C VAL A 128 -3.28 24.95 -16.23
N GLN A 129 -2.04 24.45 -16.20
CA GLN A 129 -1.05 24.76 -17.24
C GLN A 129 -1.50 24.30 -18.63
N LEU A 130 -2.16 23.15 -18.72
CA LEU A 130 -2.70 22.64 -19.98
C LEU A 130 -3.82 23.54 -20.52
N GLU A 131 -4.71 24.02 -19.65
CA GLU A 131 -5.78 24.95 -20.01
C GLU A 131 -5.21 26.29 -20.52
N GLU A 132 -4.21 26.84 -19.83
CA GLU A 132 -3.51 28.07 -20.23
C GLU A 132 -2.78 27.93 -21.58
N ALA A 133 -2.08 26.80 -21.78
CA ALA A 133 -1.40 26.50 -23.03
C ALA A 133 -2.39 26.34 -24.20
N THR A 134 -3.53 25.69 -23.95
CA THR A 134 -4.59 25.50 -24.94
C THR A 134 -5.20 26.84 -25.35
N ALA A 135 -5.52 27.72 -24.39
CA ALA A 135 -6.04 29.05 -24.68
C ALA A 135 -5.03 29.91 -25.47
N SER A 136 -3.75 29.80 -25.12
CA SER A 136 -2.67 30.51 -25.83
C SER A 136 -2.52 30.04 -27.28
N LEU A 137 -2.60 28.73 -27.51
CA LEU A 137 -2.56 28.15 -28.85
C LEU A 137 -3.72 28.64 -29.71
N GLN A 138 -4.95 28.61 -29.19
CA GLN A 138 -6.14 29.09 -29.90
C GLN A 138 -6.02 30.56 -30.31
N LYS A 139 -5.47 31.40 -29.43
CA LYS A 139 -5.22 32.83 -29.74
C LYS A 139 -4.21 32.98 -30.89
N LEU A 140 -3.13 32.21 -30.88
CA LEU A 140 -2.11 32.24 -31.94
C LEU A 140 -2.65 31.74 -33.28
N GLU A 141 -3.50 30.71 -33.27
CA GLU A 141 -4.14 30.21 -34.49
C GLU A 141 -5.06 31.27 -35.10
N LEU A 142 -5.84 31.97 -34.27
CA LEU A 142 -6.68 33.09 -34.72
C LEU A 142 -5.84 34.22 -35.32
N GLU A 143 -4.76 34.64 -34.63
CA GLU A 143 -3.86 35.69 -35.12
C GLU A 143 -3.20 35.28 -36.45
N ARG A 144 -2.78 34.02 -36.56
CA ARG A 144 -2.19 33.48 -37.80
C ARG A 144 -3.17 33.56 -38.96
N GLU A 145 -4.43 33.17 -38.75
CA GLU A 145 -5.45 33.22 -39.80
C GLU A 145 -5.79 34.66 -40.20
N GLN A 146 -5.89 35.58 -39.24
CA GLN A 146 -6.07 37.01 -39.53
C GLN A 146 -4.92 37.57 -40.37
N ARG A 147 -3.67 37.26 -40.00
CA ARG A 147 -2.49 37.69 -40.77
C ARG A 147 -2.48 37.09 -42.18
N ARG A 148 -2.90 35.83 -42.33
CA ARG A 148 -3.02 35.17 -43.63
C ARG A 148 -4.03 35.87 -44.53
N GLN A 149 -5.19 36.23 -43.98
CA GLN A 149 -6.24 36.95 -44.71
C GLN A 149 -5.77 38.34 -45.15
N ALA A 150 -5.13 39.09 -44.24
CA ALA A 150 -4.55 40.40 -44.55
C ALA A 150 -3.48 40.32 -45.65
N HIS A 151 -2.59 39.32 -45.57
CA HIS A 151 -1.58 39.07 -46.60
C HIS A 151 -2.22 38.81 -47.97
N ASN A 152 -3.25 37.96 -48.05
CA ASN A 152 -3.94 37.65 -49.30
C ASN A 152 -4.64 38.89 -49.88
N ALA A 153 -5.27 39.71 -49.04
CA ALA A 153 -5.88 40.96 -49.46
C ALA A 153 -4.85 41.92 -50.07
N HIS A 154 -3.74 42.17 -49.36
CA HIS A 154 -2.65 43.01 -49.86
C HIS A 154 -2.02 42.46 -51.15
N GLN A 155 -1.87 41.15 -51.27
CA GLN A 155 -1.36 40.53 -52.49
C GLN A 155 -2.30 40.77 -53.68
N SER A 156 -3.63 40.73 -53.46
CA SER A 156 -4.61 41.06 -54.48
C SER A 156 -4.54 42.52 -54.89
N GLU A 157 -4.52 43.44 -53.91
CA GLU A 157 -4.39 44.89 -54.16
C GLU A 157 -3.13 45.22 -54.97
N LEU A 158 -2.00 44.61 -54.61
CA LEU A 158 -0.73 44.82 -55.31
C LEU A 158 -0.80 44.33 -56.76
N LYS A 159 -1.49 43.21 -57.01
CA LYS A 159 -1.71 42.70 -58.37
C LYS A 159 -2.54 43.67 -59.21
N ASP A 160 -3.58 44.25 -58.63
CA ASP A 160 -4.44 45.24 -59.30
C ASP A 160 -3.69 46.54 -59.59
N LEU A 161 -2.87 47.02 -58.64
CA LEU A 161 -2.00 48.18 -58.83
C LEU A 161 -0.96 47.96 -59.92
N VAL A 162 -0.32 46.79 -59.96
CA VAL A 162 0.63 46.43 -61.03
C VAL A 162 -0.05 46.45 -62.40
N LYS A 163 -1.25 45.88 -62.50
CA LYS A 163 -2.02 45.89 -63.75
C LYS A 163 -2.39 47.33 -64.16
N SER A 164 -2.88 48.14 -63.22
CA SER A 164 -3.22 49.55 -63.47
C SER A 164 -2.01 50.36 -63.94
N LEU A 165 -0.83 50.12 -63.36
CA LEU A 165 0.42 50.76 -63.78
C LEU A 165 0.81 50.35 -65.21
N GLN A 166 0.71 49.04 -65.53
CA GLN A 166 0.97 48.53 -66.87
C GLN A 166 0.03 49.16 -67.91
N ASP A 167 -1.27 49.19 -67.63
CA ASP A 167 -2.29 49.80 -68.50
C ASP A 167 -2.05 51.29 -68.69
N THR A 168 -1.71 52.02 -67.61
CA THR A 168 -1.39 53.45 -67.66
C THR A 168 -0.15 53.71 -68.51
N ASN A 169 0.90 52.89 -68.34
CA ASN A 169 2.14 53.06 -69.09
C ASN A 169 1.95 52.73 -70.58
N ALA A 170 1.18 51.69 -70.90
CA ALA A 170 0.78 51.38 -72.27
C ALA A 170 0.01 52.55 -72.91
N GLY A 171 -0.98 53.11 -72.20
CA GLY A 171 -1.72 54.30 -72.66
C GLY A 171 -0.83 55.52 -72.86
N LYS A 172 0.16 55.76 -71.98
CA LYS A 172 1.15 56.82 -72.14
C LYS A 172 2.00 56.62 -73.39
N HIS A 173 2.47 55.41 -73.65
CA HIS A 173 3.25 55.09 -74.84
C HIS A 173 2.45 55.31 -76.14
N THR A 174 1.18 54.88 -76.18
CA THR A 174 0.29 55.13 -77.33
C THR A 174 0.12 56.63 -77.58
N ARG A 175 -0.18 57.41 -76.54
CA ARG A 175 -0.33 58.88 -76.67
C ARG A 175 0.97 59.54 -77.14
N LEU A 176 2.12 59.11 -76.61
CA LEU A 176 3.42 59.63 -77.03
C LEU A 176 3.67 59.39 -78.52
N ALA A 177 3.41 58.18 -79.02
CA ALA A 177 3.53 57.85 -80.43
C ALA A 177 2.60 58.70 -81.32
N GLU A 178 1.35 58.92 -80.89
CA GLU A 178 0.41 59.83 -81.58
C GLU A 178 0.92 61.28 -81.62
N PHE A 179 1.47 61.78 -80.51
CA PHE A 179 2.04 63.12 -80.43
C PHE A 179 3.28 63.26 -81.32
N GLU A 180 4.17 62.27 -81.34
CA GLU A 180 5.34 62.23 -82.22
C GLU A 180 4.93 62.24 -83.70
N GLN A 181 3.92 61.43 -84.07
CA GLN A 181 3.39 61.39 -85.43
C GLN A 181 2.77 62.73 -85.85
N LYS A 182 1.94 63.34 -84.99
CA LYS A 182 1.35 64.68 -85.24
C LYS A 182 2.44 65.73 -85.40
N THR A 183 3.45 65.71 -84.52
CA THR A 183 4.59 66.62 -84.58
C THR A 183 5.38 66.47 -85.87
N ALA A 184 5.63 65.23 -86.33
CA ALA A 184 6.31 64.97 -87.59
C ALA A 184 5.53 65.51 -88.79
N LYS A 185 4.20 65.33 -88.83
CA LYS A 185 3.33 65.91 -89.87
C LYS A 185 3.41 67.43 -89.89
N LEU A 186 3.26 68.09 -88.74
CA LEU A 186 3.37 69.54 -88.63
C LEU A 186 4.76 70.05 -89.08
N LYS A 187 5.84 69.33 -88.78
CA LYS A 187 7.19 69.66 -89.26
C LYS A 187 7.30 69.57 -90.79
N ILE A 188 6.69 68.55 -91.41
CA ILE A 188 6.64 68.41 -92.87
C ILE A 188 5.86 69.58 -93.48
N GLU A 189 4.66 69.87 -92.99
CA GLU A 189 3.82 70.98 -93.45
C GLU A 189 4.54 72.33 -93.32
N ALA A 190 5.19 72.59 -92.18
CA ALA A 190 5.97 73.80 -91.96
C ALA A 190 7.15 73.91 -92.94
N SER A 191 7.85 72.80 -93.21
CA SER A 191 8.96 72.75 -94.17
C SER A 191 8.49 73.00 -95.61
N GLN A 192 7.34 72.45 -96.00
CA GLN A 192 6.72 72.69 -97.30
C GLN A 192 6.32 74.15 -97.47
N LEU A 193 5.66 74.75 -96.47
CA LEU A 193 5.31 76.16 -96.48
C LEU A 193 6.54 77.06 -96.60
N LEU A 194 7.59 76.76 -95.84
CA LEU A 194 8.85 77.51 -95.88
C LEU A 194 9.51 77.42 -97.27
N ASN A 195 9.53 76.23 -97.88
CA ASN A 195 10.07 76.04 -99.23
C ASN A 195 9.23 76.78 -100.29
N SER A 196 7.89 76.73 -100.20
CA SER A 196 6.99 77.48 -101.06
C SER A 196 7.23 78.99 -100.96
N LEU A 197 7.42 79.52 -99.75
CA LEU A 197 7.74 80.94 -99.52
C LEU A 197 9.12 81.32 -100.09
N GLN A 198 10.11 80.43 -100.01
CA GLN A 198 11.44 80.66 -100.58
C GLN A 198 11.43 80.69 -102.11
N ASN A 199 10.61 79.85 -102.76
CA ASN A 199 10.54 79.76 -104.22
C ASN A 199 9.50 80.69 -104.86
N TRP A 200 8.72 81.45 -104.08
CA TRP A 200 7.64 82.32 -104.56
C TRP A 200 8.07 83.45 -105.52
N ARG A 201 9.37 83.79 -105.56
CA ARG A 201 9.96 84.79 -106.50
C ARG A 201 11.00 84.20 -107.45
N ALA A 202 11.14 82.88 -107.53
CA ALA A 202 11.96 82.29 -108.58
C ALA A 202 11.22 82.47 -109.93
N PRO A 203 11.86 83.09 -110.95
CA PRO A 203 11.23 83.34 -112.26
C PRO A 203 10.84 82.06 -112.99
#